data_AF-A0AAU6LGN5-F1
#
_entry.id   AF-A0AAU6LGN5-F1
#
_cell.length_a   1.000
_cell.length_b   1.000
_cell.length_c   1.000
_cell.angle_alpha   90.00
_cell.angle_beta   90.00
_cell.angle_gamma   90.00
#
_symmetry.space_group_name_H-M   'P 1'
#
loop_
_entity.id
_entity.type
_entity.pdbx_description
1 polymer ?
#
loop_
_entity_poly.entity_id
_entity_poly.type
_entity_poly.pdbx_seq_one_letter_code
_entity_poly.pdbx_strand_id
1 'polypeptide(L)'
;MTGWSPASLVHAMPPLGSIGAPLRHHRSAIEEVIEPRRRPACRLCMARRHVRGLVVRSTPHHEGVCHRRWLLGEEQHDLTLLPEVLRANLQHHRIVRRGTHPFTELAFVDARDRLTRWFTGERSGEPLRQRWNRRLEVLGEDPFGDPHRPTEPRIEVATYPEVIVLTGLFASPHWRDHPQLPTETARRFGIADTQLVL
;
A
#
# COMPACT_ATOMS: atom_id res chain seq x y z
N MET A 1 -3.49 -28.62 21.68
CA MET A 1 -4.51 -28.65 20.60
C MET A 1 -5.50 -27.53 20.86
N THR A 2 -5.66 -26.58 19.95
CA THR A 2 -6.34 -25.29 20.22
C THR A 2 -7.86 -25.36 20.35
N GLY A 3 -8.51 -26.50 20.15
CA GLY A 3 -9.96 -26.68 20.36
C GLY A 3 -10.87 -26.01 19.32
N TRP A 4 -10.31 -25.43 18.27
CA TRP A 4 -11.06 -24.71 17.24
C TRP A 4 -11.14 -25.56 15.97
N SER A 5 -12.31 -25.56 15.32
CA SER A 5 -12.46 -26.27 14.04
C SER A 5 -11.64 -25.58 12.95
N PRO A 6 -11.11 -26.33 11.95
CA PRO A 6 -10.38 -25.75 10.83
C PRO A 6 -11.16 -24.64 10.10
N ALA A 7 -12.48 -24.79 9.97
CA ALA A 7 -13.35 -23.76 9.40
C ALA A 7 -13.35 -22.46 10.23
N SER A 8 -13.34 -22.56 11.57
CA SER A 8 -13.25 -21.40 12.47
C SER A 8 -11.89 -20.70 12.36
N LEU A 9 -10.83 -21.49 12.15
CA LEU A 9 -9.47 -20.96 11.93
C LEU A 9 -9.34 -20.29 10.56
N VAL A 10 -9.91 -20.85 9.50
CA VAL A 10 -9.94 -20.25 8.16
C VAL A 10 -10.78 -18.97 8.15
N HIS A 11 -11.91 -18.94 8.85
CA HIS A 11 -12.71 -17.72 8.98
C HIS A 11 -11.99 -16.63 9.79
N ALA A 12 -11.27 -17.00 10.85
CA ALA A 12 -10.52 -16.04 11.67
C ALA A 12 -9.19 -15.61 11.02
N MET A 13 -8.64 -16.43 10.15
CA MET A 13 -7.36 -16.23 9.44
C MET A 13 -7.45 -16.80 8.02
N PRO A 14 -8.07 -16.06 7.07
CA PRO A 14 -8.23 -16.50 5.68
C PRO A 14 -6.95 -17.05 5.01
N PRO A 15 -5.73 -16.52 5.28
CA PRO A 15 -4.50 -17.05 4.69
C PRO A 15 -4.15 -18.50 5.09
N LEU A 16 -4.73 -19.06 6.17
CA LEU A 16 -4.48 -20.45 6.55
C LEU A 16 -5.16 -21.46 5.62
N GLY A 17 -6.25 -21.07 4.96
CA GLY A 17 -6.92 -21.92 3.96
C GLY A 17 -6.04 -22.22 2.74
N SER A 18 -5.01 -21.41 2.51
CA SER A 18 -4.10 -21.51 1.37
C SER A 18 -2.92 -22.47 1.59
N ILE A 19 -2.67 -22.90 2.83
CA ILE A 19 -1.44 -23.63 3.22
C ILE A 19 -1.54 -25.14 2.93
N GLY A 20 -2.74 -25.69 2.72
CA GLY A 20 -2.97 -27.14 2.58
C GLY A 20 -2.83 -27.72 1.17
N ALA A 21 -2.60 -26.93 0.13
CA ALA A 21 -2.44 -27.43 -1.22
C ALA A 21 -0.98 -27.86 -1.47
N PRO A 22 -0.70 -29.11 -1.89
CA PRO A 22 0.67 -29.56 -2.14
C PRO A 22 1.33 -28.69 -3.21
N LEU A 23 2.54 -28.22 -2.87
CA LEU A 23 3.42 -27.37 -3.66
C LEU A 23 3.76 -28.03 -5.02
N ARG A 24 2.90 -27.84 -6.01
CA ARG A 24 3.27 -27.80 -7.43
C ARG A 24 2.85 -26.44 -7.93
N HIS A 25 3.73 -25.46 -7.84
CA HIS A 25 3.46 -24.11 -8.30
C HIS A 25 4.43 -23.75 -9.42
N HIS A 26 4.02 -24.04 -10.65
CA HIS A 26 4.19 -23.05 -11.69
C HIS A 26 3.30 -21.86 -11.28
N ARG A 27 3.83 -21.00 -10.41
CA ARG A 27 3.21 -19.72 -10.08
C ARG A 27 3.11 -18.94 -11.38
N SER A 28 1.92 -18.42 -11.68
CA SER A 28 1.79 -17.47 -12.78
C SER A 28 2.60 -16.21 -12.45
N ALA A 29 3.20 -15.57 -13.45
CA ALA A 29 3.91 -14.29 -13.25
C ALA A 29 3.03 -13.23 -12.54
N ILE A 30 1.71 -13.34 -12.69
CA ILE A 30 0.72 -12.50 -12.00
C ILE A 30 0.69 -12.76 -10.48
N GLU A 31 0.81 -14.02 -10.04
CA GLU A 31 0.83 -14.40 -8.62
C GLU A 31 2.13 -14.00 -7.92
N GLU A 32 3.24 -13.96 -8.65
CA GLU A 32 4.55 -13.53 -8.12
C GLU A 32 4.58 -12.02 -7.84
N VAL A 33 3.92 -11.23 -8.68
CA VAL A 33 3.78 -9.76 -8.53
C VAL A 33 2.84 -9.39 -7.36
N ILE A 34 1.92 -10.27 -7.00
CA ILE A 34 0.84 -10.05 -6.03
C ILE A 34 1.18 -10.63 -4.64
N GLU A 35 2.35 -11.23 -4.46
CA GLU A 35 2.68 -11.95 -3.23
C GLU A 35 2.50 -11.04 -1.98
N PRO A 36 1.62 -11.44 -1.03
CA PRO A 36 1.33 -10.58 0.10
C PRO A 36 2.58 -10.42 0.97
N ARG A 37 2.90 -9.16 1.29
CA ARG A 37 4.11 -8.84 2.05
C ARG A 37 4.00 -9.43 3.46
N ARG A 38 5.04 -10.16 3.84
CA ARG A 38 5.22 -10.66 5.21
C ARG A 38 5.74 -9.52 6.08
N ARG A 39 4.94 -9.07 7.05
CA ARG A 39 5.24 -7.92 7.92
C ARG A 39 4.92 -8.22 9.37
N PRO A 40 5.56 -7.56 10.35
CA PRO A 40 5.18 -7.70 11.75
C PRO A 40 3.70 -7.34 11.98
N ALA A 41 3.03 -8.06 12.88
CA ALA A 41 1.70 -7.71 13.34
C ALA A 41 1.75 -6.39 14.12
N CYS A 42 0.60 -5.70 14.20
CA CYS A 42 0.52 -4.42 14.90
C CYS A 42 0.97 -4.55 16.36
N ARG A 43 1.95 -3.73 16.78
CA ARG A 43 2.52 -3.74 18.13
C ARG A 43 1.49 -3.48 19.22
N LEU A 44 0.50 -2.64 18.93
CA LEU A 44 -0.60 -2.34 19.87
C LEU A 44 -1.55 -3.53 20.03
N CYS A 45 -1.86 -4.24 18.94
CA CYS A 45 -2.66 -5.47 19.00
C CYS A 45 -1.93 -6.57 19.77
N MET A 46 -0.63 -6.75 19.49
CA MET A 46 0.20 -7.74 20.20
C MET A 46 0.28 -7.44 21.69
N ALA A 47 0.55 -6.18 22.05
CA ALA A 47 0.60 -5.74 23.45
C ALA A 47 -0.74 -5.99 24.16
N ARG A 48 -1.86 -5.63 23.54
CA ARG A 48 -3.22 -5.87 24.08
C ARG A 48 -3.53 -7.36 24.27
N ARG A 49 -2.90 -8.24 23.49
CA ARG A 49 -3.08 -9.71 23.57
C ARG A 49 -1.98 -10.39 24.40
N HIS A 50 -1.11 -9.62 25.07
CA HIS A 50 0.03 -10.12 25.82
C HIS A 50 0.99 -11.01 25.00
N VAL A 51 1.06 -10.80 23.68
CA VAL A 51 2.00 -11.49 22.80
C VAL A 51 3.33 -10.75 22.81
N ARG A 52 4.37 -11.42 23.31
CA ARG A 52 5.73 -10.86 23.42
C ARG A 52 6.68 -11.29 22.31
N GLY A 53 6.38 -12.38 21.61
CA GLY A 53 7.17 -12.87 20.47
C GLY A 53 6.79 -12.19 19.16
N LEU A 54 7.70 -12.18 18.18
CA LEU A 54 7.42 -11.66 16.83
C LEU A 54 6.31 -12.48 16.17
N VAL A 55 5.26 -11.80 15.73
CA VAL A 55 4.22 -12.39 14.88
C VAL A 55 4.31 -11.76 13.50
N VAL A 56 4.53 -12.58 12.48
CA VAL A 56 4.55 -12.14 11.09
C VAL A 56 3.19 -12.42 10.47
N ARG A 57 2.59 -11.39 9.88
CA ARG A 57 1.35 -11.47 9.10
C ARG A 57 1.67 -11.43 7.61
N SER A 58 0.93 -12.22 6.84
CA SER A 58 0.83 -12.06 5.39
C SER A 58 -0.32 -11.09 5.15
N THR A 59 -0.06 -9.90 4.61
CA THR A 59 -1.09 -8.87 4.51
C THR A 59 -1.28 -8.36 3.09
N PRO A 60 -2.52 -8.40 2.55
CA PRO A 60 -2.85 -7.73 1.31
C PRO A 60 -2.52 -6.24 1.37
N HIS A 61 -2.15 -5.64 0.24
CA HIS A 61 -1.72 -4.24 0.17
C HIS A 61 -2.76 -3.23 0.69
N HIS A 62 -4.05 -3.59 0.68
CA HIS A 62 -5.13 -2.74 1.16
C HIS A 62 -5.32 -2.76 2.68
N GLU A 63 -4.69 -3.68 3.41
CA GLU A 63 -4.71 -3.80 4.87
C GLU A 63 -3.45 -3.19 5.51
N GLY A 64 -3.01 -2.05 4.95
CA GLY A 64 -1.77 -1.38 5.34
C GLY A 64 -1.81 -0.59 6.64
N VAL A 65 -2.98 -0.44 7.27
CA VAL A 65 -3.15 0.39 8.47
C VAL A 65 -3.89 -0.35 9.58
N CYS A 66 -3.42 -0.22 10.83
CA CYS A 66 -4.12 -0.68 12.03
C CYS A 66 -3.93 0.30 13.20
N HIS A 67 -5.00 0.67 13.93
CA HIS A 67 -4.93 1.64 15.03
C HIS A 67 -4.18 2.94 14.67
N ARG A 68 -4.35 3.41 13.42
CA ARG A 68 -3.61 4.54 12.82
C ARG A 68 -2.10 4.33 12.72
N ARG A 69 -1.64 3.09 12.67
CA ARG A 69 -0.24 2.77 12.38
C ARG A 69 -0.10 2.18 10.99
N TRP A 70 0.93 2.61 10.28
CA TRP A 70 1.35 1.98 9.04
C TRP A 70 1.91 0.58 9.31
N LEU A 71 1.62 -0.38 8.45
CA LEU A 71 2.00 -1.79 8.63
C LEU A 71 2.54 -2.47 7.36
N LEU A 72 2.71 -1.74 6.25
CA LEU A 72 3.34 -2.29 5.03
C LEU A 72 4.86 -2.09 5.02
N GLY A 73 5.37 -1.21 5.87
CA GLY A 73 6.79 -1.04 6.16
C GLY A 73 7.26 -1.91 7.33
N GLU A 74 8.56 -1.87 7.60
CA GLU A 74 9.16 -2.46 8.80
C GLU A 74 8.78 -1.65 10.05
N GLU A 75 8.85 -0.33 9.90
CA GLU A 75 8.45 0.63 10.94
C GLU A 75 6.94 0.87 10.99
N GLN A 76 6.39 0.82 12.21
CA GLN A 76 4.95 1.04 12.45
C GLN A 76 4.62 2.51 12.72
N HIS A 77 4.93 3.38 11.75
CA HIS A 77 4.75 4.83 11.84
C HIS A 77 3.35 5.22 12.31
N ASP A 78 3.27 6.20 13.21
CA ASP A 78 2.00 6.77 13.67
C ASP A 78 1.45 7.74 12.62
N LEU A 79 0.21 7.50 12.18
CA LEU A 79 -0.47 8.27 11.14
C LEU A 79 -1.46 9.28 11.71
N THR A 80 -1.44 9.54 13.01
CA THR A 80 -2.37 10.48 13.66
C THR A 80 -2.29 11.88 13.04
N LEU A 81 -1.10 12.32 12.64
CA LEU A 81 -0.87 13.60 11.96
C LEU A 81 -0.91 13.50 10.42
N LEU A 82 -1.32 12.35 9.87
CA LEU A 82 -1.40 12.08 8.43
C LEU A 82 -2.81 11.58 8.05
N PRO A 83 -3.87 12.38 8.27
CA PRO A 83 -5.25 11.96 8.03
C PRO A 83 -5.54 11.62 6.56
N GLU A 84 -4.81 12.17 5.60
CA GLU A 84 -4.90 11.80 4.19
C GLU A 84 -4.44 10.37 3.91
N VAL A 85 -3.44 9.84 4.63
CA VAL A 85 -2.99 8.44 4.50
C VAL A 85 -4.07 7.51 5.02
N LEU A 86 -4.73 7.88 6.13
CA LEU A 86 -5.87 7.12 6.67
C LEU A 86 -7.06 7.12 5.70
N ARG A 87 -7.38 8.27 5.10
CA ARG A 87 -8.45 8.39 4.08
C ARG A 87 -8.11 7.56 2.84
N ALA A 88 -6.87 7.59 2.38
CA ALA A 88 -6.40 6.77 1.27
C ALA A 88 -6.55 5.27 1.60
N ASN A 89 -6.24 4.83 2.81
CA ASN A 89 -6.44 3.43 3.21
C ASN A 89 -7.91 3.03 3.14
N LEU A 90 -8.82 3.87 3.65
CA LEU A 90 -10.27 3.63 3.55
C LEU A 90 -10.73 3.55 2.08
N GLN A 91 -10.19 4.41 1.21
CA GLN A 91 -10.46 4.36 -0.23
C GLN A 91 -9.91 3.08 -0.86
N HIS A 92 -8.71 2.65 -0.50
CA HIS A 92 -8.10 1.41 -1.00
C HIS A 92 -8.99 0.20 -0.66
N HIS A 93 -9.46 0.10 0.58
CA HIS A 93 -10.42 -0.93 0.97
C HIS A 93 -11.72 -0.90 0.14
N ARG A 94 -12.19 0.27 -0.30
CA ARG A 94 -13.38 0.38 -1.14
C ARG A 94 -13.09 -0.05 -2.58
N ILE A 95 -11.93 0.32 -3.12
CA ILE A 95 -11.48 -0.11 -4.46
C ILE A 95 -11.40 -1.63 -4.51
N VAL A 96 -10.72 -2.25 -3.54
CA VAL A 96 -10.60 -3.72 -3.49
C VAL A 96 -11.96 -4.39 -3.30
N ARG A 97 -12.83 -3.87 -2.41
CA ARG A 97 -14.17 -4.43 -2.20
C ARG A 97 -15.07 -4.38 -3.43
N ARG A 98 -14.88 -3.40 -4.32
CA ARG A 98 -15.72 -3.20 -5.52
C ARG A 98 -15.11 -3.75 -6.79
N GLY A 99 -13.79 -3.91 -6.82
CA GLY A 99 -13.08 -4.32 -8.02
C GLY A 99 -12.92 -5.84 -8.11
N THR A 100 -12.36 -6.26 -9.23
CA THR A 100 -12.13 -7.67 -9.53
C THR A 100 -10.67 -8.01 -9.26
N HIS A 101 -10.43 -8.94 -8.35
CA HIS A 101 -9.10 -9.54 -8.20
C HIS A 101 -8.76 -10.37 -9.46
N PRO A 102 -7.51 -10.36 -9.97
CA PRO A 102 -6.31 -9.68 -9.46
C PRO A 102 -6.11 -8.24 -9.98
N PHE A 103 -7.01 -7.73 -10.82
CA PHE A 103 -6.82 -6.47 -11.53
C PHE A 103 -6.61 -5.26 -10.62
N THR A 104 -7.28 -5.22 -9.46
CA THR A 104 -7.10 -4.14 -8.48
C THR A 104 -5.72 -4.14 -7.83
N GLU A 105 -5.13 -5.32 -7.60
CA GLU A 105 -3.80 -5.45 -7.01
C GLU A 105 -2.71 -5.12 -8.02
N LEU A 106 -2.87 -5.55 -9.28
CA LEU A 106 -1.98 -5.12 -10.37
C LEU A 106 -2.03 -3.61 -10.58
N ALA A 107 -3.23 -3.01 -10.55
CA ALA A 107 -3.41 -1.57 -10.62
C ALA A 107 -2.72 -0.84 -9.45
N PHE A 108 -2.71 -1.43 -8.26
CA PHE A 108 -2.00 -0.89 -7.11
C PHE A 108 -0.48 -0.97 -7.30
N VAL A 109 0.05 -2.12 -7.72
CA VAL A 109 1.49 -2.31 -7.96
C VAL A 109 1.98 -1.34 -9.05
N ASP A 110 1.29 -1.24 -10.18
CA ASP A 110 1.68 -0.31 -11.26
C ASP A 110 1.61 1.15 -10.81
N ALA A 111 0.55 1.53 -10.08
CA ALA A 111 0.44 2.87 -9.51
C ALA A 111 1.60 3.19 -8.56
N ARG A 112 1.92 2.26 -7.64
CA ARG A 112 3.03 2.41 -6.69
C ARG A 112 4.35 2.60 -7.41
N ASP A 113 4.66 1.74 -8.38
CA ASP A 113 5.95 1.75 -9.06
C ASP A 113 6.14 3.04 -9.89
N ARG A 114 5.07 3.54 -10.53
CA ARG A 114 5.08 4.85 -11.21
C ARG A 114 5.34 6.00 -10.24
N LEU A 115 4.63 6.03 -9.12
CA LEU A 115 4.79 7.10 -8.13
C LEU A 115 6.18 7.07 -7.48
N THR A 116 6.74 5.90 -7.21
CA THR A 116 8.12 5.77 -6.74
C THR A 116 9.11 6.33 -7.75
N ARG A 117 8.94 6.05 -9.06
CA ARG A 117 9.78 6.64 -10.11
C ARG A 117 9.63 8.16 -10.20
N TRP A 118 8.43 8.69 -10.02
CA TRP A 118 8.22 10.15 -10.02
C TRP A 118 8.81 10.81 -8.77
N PHE A 119 8.74 10.14 -7.62
CA PHE A 119 9.35 10.60 -6.39
C PHE A 119 10.87 10.71 -6.53
N THR A 120 11.52 9.69 -7.09
CA THR A 120 12.98 9.66 -7.26
C THR A 120 13.46 10.44 -8.48
N GLY A 121 12.58 10.75 -9.43
CA GLY A 121 12.89 11.51 -10.64
C GLY A 121 12.87 13.03 -10.44
N GLU A 122 13.55 13.73 -11.34
CA GLU A 122 13.62 15.20 -11.39
C GLU A 122 12.35 15.86 -11.95
N ARG A 123 11.43 15.06 -12.53
CA ARG A 123 10.26 15.54 -13.29
C ARG A 123 8.94 15.59 -12.51
N SER A 124 8.94 15.28 -11.22
CA SER A 124 7.72 15.40 -10.41
C SER A 124 7.33 16.88 -10.28
N GLY A 125 6.08 17.20 -10.65
CA GLY A 125 5.56 18.56 -10.52
C GLY A 125 5.67 19.10 -9.09
N GLU A 126 6.04 20.37 -8.95
CA GLU A 126 6.29 21.04 -7.67
C GLU A 126 5.18 20.83 -6.61
N PRO A 127 3.87 20.86 -6.95
CA PRO A 127 2.81 20.62 -5.96
C PRO A 127 2.78 19.19 -5.38
N LEU A 128 3.24 18.18 -6.14
CA LEU A 128 3.34 16.81 -5.64
C LEU A 128 4.51 16.67 -4.68
N ARG A 129 5.67 17.20 -5.06
CA ARG A 129 6.88 17.20 -4.22
C ARG A 129 6.63 17.87 -2.88
N GLN A 130 5.98 19.04 -2.87
CA GLN A 130 5.64 19.73 -1.62
C GLN A 130 4.74 18.91 -0.69
N ARG A 131 3.76 18.18 -1.24
CA ARG A 131 2.90 17.29 -0.43
C ARG A 131 3.68 16.12 0.14
N TRP A 132 4.53 15.48 -0.66
CA TRP A 132 5.35 14.37 -0.19
C TRP A 132 6.34 14.81 0.88
N ASN A 133 7.04 15.92 0.68
CA ASN A 133 7.99 16.47 1.64
C ASN A 133 7.31 16.81 2.97
N ARG A 134 6.14 17.45 2.95
CA ARG A 134 5.36 17.72 4.17
C ARG A 134 5.03 16.45 4.95
N ARG A 135 4.68 15.36 4.26
CA ARG A 135 4.41 14.07 4.94
C ARG A 135 5.69 13.45 5.48
N LEU A 136 6.80 13.55 4.75
CA LEU A 136 8.11 13.05 5.20
C LEU A 136 8.62 13.80 6.44
N GLU A 137 8.38 15.12 6.53
CA GLU A 137 8.66 15.94 7.71
C GLU A 137 7.87 15.43 8.93
N VAL A 138 6.57 15.17 8.76
CA VAL A 138 5.71 14.64 9.83
C VAL A 138 6.11 13.23 10.28
N LEU A 139 6.62 12.41 9.35
CA LEU A 139 7.12 11.07 9.68
C LEU A 139 8.43 11.10 10.48
N GLY A 140 9.14 12.23 10.49
CA GLY A 140 10.45 12.37 11.09
C GLY A 140 11.54 11.66 10.31
N GLU A 141 12.79 11.83 10.73
CA GLU A 141 13.96 11.17 10.13
C GLU A 141 14.10 9.73 10.58
N ASP A 142 14.77 8.91 9.76
CA ASP A 142 15.21 7.59 10.18
C ASP A 142 16.57 7.75 10.87
N PRO A 143 16.69 7.46 12.18
CA PRO A 143 17.94 7.68 12.92
C PRO A 143 19.11 6.81 12.42
N PHE A 144 18.83 5.77 11.63
CA PHE A 144 19.84 4.91 11.03
C PHE A 144 19.90 5.05 9.50
N GLY A 145 19.07 5.93 8.92
CA GLY A 145 18.98 6.15 7.49
C GLY A 145 19.87 7.29 7.00
N ASP A 146 19.95 7.42 5.68
CA ASP A 146 20.58 8.57 5.03
C ASP A 146 19.76 9.84 5.35
N PRO A 147 20.35 10.89 5.96
CA PRO A 147 19.63 12.12 6.29
C PRO A 147 19.16 12.89 5.05
N HIS A 148 19.80 12.68 3.90
CA HIS A 148 19.48 13.35 2.64
C HIS A 148 18.50 12.57 1.76
N ARG A 149 18.25 11.30 2.07
CA ARG A 149 17.40 10.44 1.25
C ARG A 149 16.41 9.64 2.11
N PRO A 150 15.09 9.84 1.91
CA PRO A 150 14.10 9.06 2.63
C PRO A 150 14.19 7.58 2.24
N THR A 151 13.99 6.71 3.22
CA THR A 151 13.98 5.25 3.03
C THR A 151 12.73 4.82 2.26
N GLU A 152 12.79 3.65 1.61
CA GLU A 152 11.65 3.12 0.83
C GLU A 152 10.34 3.05 1.65
N PRO A 153 10.32 2.60 2.93
CA PRO A 153 9.10 2.62 3.72
C PRO A 153 8.52 4.02 3.94
N ARG A 154 9.38 5.04 4.10
CA ARG A 154 8.95 6.44 4.25
C ARG A 154 8.37 6.98 2.94
N ILE A 155 9.01 6.66 1.81
CA ILE A 155 8.50 7.00 0.47
C ILE A 155 7.14 6.35 0.24
N GLU A 156 6.97 5.08 0.62
CA GLU A 156 5.71 4.35 0.49
C GLU A 156 4.57 5.05 1.25
N VAL A 157 4.80 5.45 2.50
CA VAL A 157 3.78 6.19 3.28
C VAL A 157 3.51 7.57 2.68
N ALA A 158 4.56 8.31 2.31
CA ALA A 158 4.45 9.67 1.81
C ALA A 158 3.69 9.74 0.48
N THR A 159 3.86 8.75 -0.39
CA THR A 159 3.22 8.70 -1.72
C THR A 159 1.88 7.95 -1.73
N TYR A 160 1.55 7.21 -0.66
CA TYR A 160 0.37 6.35 -0.59
C TYR A 160 -0.94 7.03 -1.01
N PRO A 161 -1.26 8.28 -0.60
CA PRO A 161 -2.49 8.93 -1.03
C PRO A 161 -2.61 9.06 -2.55
N GLU A 162 -1.53 9.44 -3.23
CA GLU A 162 -1.52 9.58 -4.68
C GLU A 162 -1.49 8.22 -5.39
N VAL A 163 -0.81 7.21 -4.80
CA VAL A 163 -0.89 5.83 -5.28
C VAL A 163 -2.34 5.36 -5.35
N ILE A 164 -3.14 5.56 -4.28
CA ILE A 164 -4.53 5.09 -4.24
C ILE A 164 -5.44 5.83 -5.24
N VAL A 165 -5.17 7.11 -5.50
CA VAL A 165 -5.87 7.86 -6.56
C VAL A 165 -5.60 7.23 -7.92
N LEU A 166 -4.35 6.90 -8.22
CA LEU A 166 -3.96 6.29 -9.48
C LEU A 166 -4.43 4.84 -9.60
N THR A 167 -4.38 4.07 -8.50
CA THR A 167 -4.98 2.73 -8.42
C THR A 167 -6.47 2.78 -8.81
N GLY A 168 -7.21 3.77 -8.33
CA GLY A 168 -8.62 3.94 -8.68
C GLY A 168 -8.86 4.24 -10.17
N LEU A 169 -7.94 4.96 -10.83
CA LEU A 169 -7.99 5.20 -12.27
C LEU A 169 -7.67 3.92 -13.06
N PHE A 170 -6.59 3.23 -12.72
CA PHE A 170 -6.15 2.01 -13.41
C PHE A 170 -7.12 0.83 -13.21
N ALA A 171 -7.76 0.75 -12.05
CA ALA A 171 -8.77 -0.25 -11.76
C ALA A 171 -10.12 0.05 -12.45
N SER A 172 -10.38 1.30 -12.86
CA SER A 172 -11.65 1.70 -13.48
C SER A 172 -11.69 1.30 -14.96
N PRO A 173 -12.67 0.48 -15.40
CA PRO A 173 -12.82 0.09 -16.81
C PRO A 173 -12.95 1.29 -17.74
N HIS A 174 -13.60 2.36 -17.28
CA HIS A 174 -13.78 3.58 -18.06
C HIS A 174 -12.46 4.33 -18.33
N TRP A 175 -11.51 4.27 -17.40
CA TRP A 175 -10.29 5.10 -17.45
C TRP A 175 -9.07 4.37 -17.97
N ARG A 176 -9.01 3.03 -17.82
CA ARG A 176 -7.83 2.22 -18.12
C ARG A 176 -7.26 2.44 -19.52
N ASP A 177 -8.14 2.52 -20.52
CA ASP A 177 -7.76 2.68 -21.93
C ASP A 177 -8.21 4.04 -22.49
N HIS A 178 -8.50 5.00 -21.60
CA HIS A 178 -9.06 6.28 -22.01
C HIS A 178 -7.94 7.25 -22.45
N PRO A 179 -8.03 7.89 -23.62
CA PRO A 179 -7.00 8.82 -24.12
C PRO A 179 -6.72 10.01 -23.18
N GLN A 180 -7.72 10.40 -22.38
CA GLN A 180 -7.60 11.51 -21.41
C GLN A 180 -7.11 11.09 -20.03
N LEU A 181 -6.68 9.83 -19.85
CA LEU A 181 -6.12 9.36 -18.58
C LEU A 181 -4.97 10.24 -18.05
N PRO A 182 -4.02 10.74 -18.89
CA PRO A 182 -3.01 11.69 -18.43
C PRO A 182 -3.63 12.98 -17.88
N THR A 183 -4.49 13.64 -18.64
CA THR A 183 -5.17 14.88 -18.22
C THR A 183 -5.98 14.69 -16.94
N GLU A 184 -6.69 13.56 -16.81
CA GLU A 184 -7.45 13.25 -15.59
C GLU A 184 -6.53 13.04 -14.40
N THR A 185 -5.39 12.37 -14.60
CA THR A 185 -4.38 12.16 -13.56
C THR A 185 -3.81 13.50 -13.10
N ALA A 186 -3.46 14.39 -14.04
CA ALA A 186 -2.91 15.72 -13.76
C ALA A 186 -3.93 16.56 -12.98
N ARG A 187 -5.19 16.55 -13.41
CA ARG A 187 -6.30 17.20 -12.71
C ARG A 187 -6.45 16.70 -11.28
N ARG A 188 -6.44 15.38 -11.04
CA ARG A 188 -6.55 14.80 -9.69
C ARG A 188 -5.35 15.09 -8.81
N PHE A 189 -4.18 15.26 -9.43
CA PHE A 189 -2.96 15.61 -8.72
C PHE A 189 -2.73 17.12 -8.62
N GLY A 190 -3.51 17.96 -9.30
CA GLY A 190 -3.29 19.41 -9.31
C GLY A 190 -1.93 19.79 -9.90
N ILE A 191 -1.50 19.08 -10.94
CA ILE A 191 -0.26 19.33 -11.68
C ILE A 191 -0.57 19.61 -13.16
N ALA A 192 0.42 20.13 -13.90
CA ALA A 192 0.26 20.33 -15.34
C ALA A 192 0.38 19.01 -16.12
N ASP A 193 -0.39 18.85 -17.20
CA ASP A 193 -0.37 17.65 -18.07
C ASP A 193 1.04 17.36 -18.62
N THR A 194 1.84 18.39 -18.87
CA THR A 194 3.22 18.28 -19.38
C THR A 194 4.20 17.66 -18.39
N GLN A 195 3.81 17.52 -17.12
CA GLN A 195 4.63 16.95 -16.05
C GLN A 195 4.35 15.45 -15.85
N LEU A 196 3.43 14.87 -16.63
CA LEU A 196 3.09 13.46 -16.57
C LEU A 196 3.80 12.66 -17.65
N VAL A 197 4.55 11.65 -17.22
CA VAL A 197 4.93 10.52 -18.06
C VAL A 197 4.24 9.29 -17.48
N LEU A 198 3.09 8.95 -18.07
CA LEU A 198 2.40 7.67 -17.87
C LEU A 198 2.93 6.68 -18.90
#